data_AF-A0A554J037-F1
#
_entry.id   AF-A0A554J037-F1
#
_cell.length_a   1.000
_cell.length_b   1.000
_cell.length_c   1.000
_cell.angle_alpha   90.00
_cell.angle_beta   90.00
_cell.angle_gamma   90.00
#
_symmetry.space_group_name_H-M   'P 1'
#
loop_
_entity.id
_entity.type
_entity.pdbx_description
1 polymer ?
#
loop_
_entity_poly.entity_id
_entity_poly.type
_entity_poly.pdbx_seq_one_letter_code
_entity_poly.pdbx_strand_id
1 'polypeptide(L)'
;MNTFKGLLSRWWFWAIAVIVILPAVWFLSGYIPFKYRMWQVENYRDMAKADYAEMQQEQEALEAAYRKDTYGGKTPEETLELFIEALEAKDYELAAKYFVIEKQDVAKSDLTALGETGNITTYLKILASQRVFSRYEDGEKAEVEFYDASGSQIHIEFFLLNPYTQKWKILE
;
A
#
# COMPACT_ATOMS: atom_id res chain seq x y z
N MET A 1 6.67 -68.20 23.72
CA MET A 1 7.67 -67.43 22.93
C MET A 1 8.53 -68.30 22.00
N ASN A 2 8.09 -69.53 21.63
CA ASN A 2 8.87 -70.45 20.76
C ASN A 2 8.28 -70.65 19.35
N THR A 3 7.00 -70.34 19.14
CA THR A 3 6.33 -70.47 17.83
C THR A 3 6.77 -69.38 16.84
N PHE A 4 7.06 -68.18 17.33
CA PHE A 4 7.47 -67.04 16.50
C PHE A 4 8.88 -67.23 15.91
N LYS A 5 9.82 -67.76 16.70
CA LYS A 5 11.19 -68.06 16.25
C LYS A 5 11.23 -69.13 15.14
N GLY A 6 10.36 -70.14 15.22
CA GLY A 6 10.24 -71.18 14.19
C GLY A 6 9.55 -70.71 12.91
N LEU A 7 8.75 -69.63 12.96
CA LEU A 7 8.15 -69.01 11.78
C LEU A 7 9.19 -68.15 11.03
N LEU A 8 10.00 -67.39 11.78
CA LEU A 8 11.06 -66.52 11.25
C LEU A 8 12.23 -67.27 10.60
N SER A 9 12.46 -68.53 10.96
CA SER A 9 13.53 -69.35 10.36
C SER A 9 13.16 -69.93 9.00
N ARG A 10 11.90 -69.76 8.55
CA ARG A 10 11.44 -70.29 7.26
C ARG A 10 11.61 -69.24 6.17
N TRP A 11 12.32 -69.59 5.10
CA TRP A 11 12.63 -68.68 3.99
C TRP A 11 11.38 -68.06 3.32
N TRP A 12 10.27 -68.79 3.26
CA TRP A 12 9.01 -68.33 2.68
C TRP A 12 8.35 -67.21 3.49
N PHE A 13 8.60 -67.12 4.79
CA PHE A 13 8.12 -66.01 5.63
C PHE A 13 8.75 -64.69 5.18
N TRP A 14 10.06 -64.69 4.94
CA TRP A 14 10.78 -63.53 4.41
C TRP A 14 10.36 -63.17 2.99
N ALA A 15 10.06 -64.16 2.14
CA ALA A 15 9.52 -63.90 0.81
C ALA A 15 8.15 -63.18 0.87
N ILE A 16 7.24 -63.63 1.73
CA ILE A 16 5.93 -62.97 1.92
C ILE A 16 6.10 -61.59 2.56
N ALA A 17 6.98 -61.44 3.55
CA ALA A 17 7.26 -60.16 4.18
C ALA A 17 7.78 -59.13 3.16
N VAL A 18 8.68 -59.53 2.26
CA VAL A 18 9.18 -58.66 1.18
C VAL A 18 8.06 -58.26 0.21
N ILE A 19 7.17 -59.20 -0.16
CA ILE A 19 6.02 -58.92 -1.04
C ILE A 19 5.03 -57.94 -0.42
N VAL A 20 4.90 -57.88 0.91
CA VAL A 20 4.00 -56.92 1.58
C VAL A 20 4.71 -55.59 1.89
N ILE A 21 5.97 -55.65 2.31
CA ILE A 21 6.73 -54.47 2.72
C ILE A 21 7.13 -53.63 1.51
N LEU A 22 7.55 -54.22 0.38
CA LEU A 22 7.98 -53.43 -0.78
C LEU A 22 6.86 -52.58 -1.39
N PRO A 23 5.63 -53.08 -1.61
CA PRO A 23 4.52 -52.24 -2.05
C PRO A 23 4.12 -51.20 -1.01
N ALA A 24 4.17 -51.54 0.29
CA ALA A 24 3.87 -50.59 1.36
C ALA A 24 4.91 -49.45 1.40
N VAL A 25 6.19 -49.76 1.26
CA VAL A 25 7.28 -48.77 1.18
C VAL A 25 7.14 -47.93 -0.09
N TRP A 26 6.87 -48.55 -1.25
CA TRP A 26 6.64 -47.83 -2.50
C TRP A 26 5.43 -46.89 -2.41
N PHE A 27 4.31 -47.36 -1.84
CA PHE A 27 3.11 -46.56 -1.62
C PHE A 27 3.36 -45.39 -0.66
N LEU A 28 3.99 -45.65 0.50
CA LEU A 28 4.32 -44.61 1.48
C LEU A 28 5.32 -43.59 0.92
N SER A 29 6.26 -44.02 0.08
CA SER A 29 7.25 -43.15 -0.57
C SER A 29 6.61 -42.11 -1.50
N GLY A 30 5.46 -42.42 -2.11
CA GLY A 30 4.68 -41.46 -2.89
C GLY A 30 3.64 -40.69 -2.06
N TYR A 31 3.01 -41.35 -1.10
CA TYR A 31 1.92 -40.78 -0.30
C TYR A 31 2.38 -39.67 0.64
N ILE A 32 3.53 -39.84 1.31
CA ILE A 32 4.04 -38.85 2.27
C ILE A 32 4.41 -37.53 1.56
N PRO A 33 5.21 -37.51 0.46
CA PRO A 33 5.48 -36.29 -0.29
C PRO A 33 4.21 -35.65 -0.90
N PHE A 34 3.26 -36.46 -1.36
CA PHE A 34 1.98 -35.96 -1.90
C PHE A 34 1.18 -35.21 -0.83
N LYS A 35 1.00 -35.80 0.35
CA LYS A 35 0.30 -35.16 1.47
C LYS A 35 1.02 -33.91 1.96
N TYR A 36 2.34 -33.97 2.06
CA TYR A 36 3.15 -32.80 2.44
C TYR A 36 3.00 -31.65 1.44
N ARG A 37 3.04 -31.94 0.13
CA ARG A 37 2.81 -30.93 -0.93
C ARG A 37 1.39 -30.35 -0.87
N MET A 38 0.38 -31.18 -0.65
CA MET A 38 -1.00 -30.72 -0.50
C MET A 38 -1.19 -29.81 0.72
N TRP A 39 -0.60 -30.18 1.86
CA TRP A 39 -0.60 -29.34 3.07
C TRP A 39 0.06 -27.98 2.83
N GLN A 40 1.19 -27.94 2.10
CA GLN A 40 1.82 -26.66 1.72
C GLN A 40 0.92 -25.80 0.82
N VAL A 41 0.22 -26.43 -0.14
CA VAL A 41 -0.71 -25.72 -1.03
C VAL A 41 -1.90 -25.17 -0.27
N GLU A 42 -2.47 -25.93 0.68
CA GLU A 42 -3.57 -25.47 1.52
C GLU A 42 -3.14 -24.30 2.41
N ASN A 43 -2.02 -24.42 3.12
CA ASN A 43 -1.48 -23.31 3.92
C ASN A 43 -1.18 -22.07 3.07
N TYR A 44 -0.63 -22.23 1.87
CA TYR A 44 -0.37 -21.10 0.96
C TYR A 44 -1.67 -20.45 0.49
N ARG A 45 -2.71 -21.23 0.21
CA ARG A 45 -4.03 -20.71 -0.17
C ARG A 45 -4.70 -19.96 0.98
N ASP A 46 -4.57 -20.43 2.21
CA ASP A 46 -5.18 -19.76 3.36
C ASP A 46 -4.44 -18.47 3.73
N MET A 47 -3.10 -18.44 3.63
CA MET A 47 -2.32 -17.20 3.74
C MET A 47 -2.70 -16.22 2.62
N ALA A 48 -2.73 -16.66 1.35
CA ALA A 48 -3.10 -15.79 0.23
C ALA A 48 -4.53 -15.25 0.35
N LYS A 49 -5.47 -16.01 0.93
CA LYS A 49 -6.83 -15.51 1.22
C LYS A 49 -6.84 -14.47 2.33
N ALA A 50 -6.04 -14.66 3.38
CA ALA A 50 -5.92 -13.72 4.47
C ALA A 50 -5.33 -12.39 3.97
N ASP A 51 -4.21 -12.47 3.24
CA ASP A 51 -3.55 -11.30 2.62
C ASP A 51 -4.52 -10.58 1.67
N TYR A 52 -5.25 -11.31 0.84
CA TYR A 52 -6.25 -10.72 -0.06
C TYR A 52 -7.39 -10.03 0.70
N ALA A 53 -7.88 -10.64 1.79
CA ALA A 53 -8.93 -10.05 2.60
C ALA A 53 -8.45 -8.77 3.31
N GLU A 54 -7.21 -8.75 3.80
CA GLU A 54 -6.59 -7.56 4.39
C GLU A 54 -6.46 -6.43 3.35
N MET A 55 -5.92 -6.73 2.17
CA MET A 55 -5.85 -5.76 1.07
C MET A 55 -7.22 -5.20 0.67
N GLN A 56 -8.26 -6.04 0.65
CA GLN A 56 -9.63 -5.58 0.37
C GLN A 56 -10.13 -4.63 1.46
N GLN A 57 -9.91 -4.96 2.73
CA GLN A 57 -10.32 -4.09 3.84
C GLN A 57 -9.59 -2.75 3.83
N GLU A 58 -8.28 -2.73 3.53
CA GLU A 58 -7.52 -1.50 3.38
C GLU A 58 -8.04 -0.64 2.22
N GLN A 59 -8.33 -1.25 1.07
CA GLN A 59 -8.91 -0.56 -0.08
C GLN A 59 -10.30 0.02 0.24
N GLU A 60 -11.19 -0.76 0.86
CA GLU A 60 -12.51 -0.29 1.27
C GLU A 60 -12.43 0.86 2.28
N ALA A 61 -11.51 0.77 3.24
CA ALA A 61 -11.28 1.83 4.22
C ALA A 61 -10.77 3.11 3.56
N LEU A 62 -9.82 2.99 2.63
CA LEU A 62 -9.28 4.10 1.87
C LEU A 62 -10.35 4.76 0.98
N GLU A 63 -11.12 3.96 0.23
CA GLU A 63 -12.25 4.46 -0.56
C GLU A 63 -13.28 5.19 0.32
N ALA A 64 -13.60 4.63 1.50
CA ALA A 64 -14.51 5.26 2.43
C ALA A 64 -13.97 6.59 2.98
N ALA A 65 -12.65 6.71 3.18
CA ALA A 65 -12.00 7.95 3.56
C ALA A 65 -12.09 8.99 2.42
N TYR A 66 -11.75 8.60 1.19
CA TYR A 66 -11.87 9.47 0.02
C TYR A 66 -13.31 9.96 -0.23
N ARG A 67 -14.32 9.12 -0.01
CA ARG A 67 -15.75 9.52 -0.13
C ARG A 67 -16.18 10.55 0.91
N LYS A 68 -15.53 10.55 2.08
CA LYS A 68 -15.82 11.48 3.19
C LYS A 68 -14.94 12.72 3.15
N ASP A 69 -13.91 12.73 2.32
CA ASP A 69 -12.96 13.82 2.22
C ASP A 69 -13.52 14.99 1.40
N THR A 70 -14.08 15.94 2.13
CA THR A 70 -14.65 17.17 1.58
C THR A 70 -13.65 18.32 1.49
N TYR A 71 -12.39 18.11 1.86
CA TYR A 71 -11.36 19.16 1.85
C TYR A 71 -10.78 19.34 0.45
N GLY A 72 -10.56 20.60 0.07
CA GLY A 72 -10.06 20.99 -1.24
C GLY A 72 -11.02 21.89 -2.00
N GLY A 73 -10.47 22.58 -2.99
CA GLY A 73 -11.18 23.46 -3.90
C GLY A 73 -11.88 22.69 -5.02
N LYS A 74 -12.72 23.40 -5.77
CA LYS A 74 -13.29 22.91 -7.04
C LYS A 74 -12.26 22.93 -8.17
N THR A 75 -11.16 23.66 -7.98
CA THR A 75 -10.02 23.73 -8.91
C THR A 75 -8.69 23.53 -8.16
N PRO A 76 -7.61 23.18 -8.86
CA PRO A 76 -6.27 23.12 -8.28
C PRO A 76 -5.87 24.46 -7.65
N GLU A 77 -6.19 25.58 -8.31
CA GLU A 77 -5.90 26.94 -7.82
C GLU A 77 -6.61 27.22 -6.50
N GLU A 78 -7.90 26.93 -6.39
CA GLU A 78 -8.67 27.12 -5.15
C GLU A 78 -8.11 26.25 -4.02
N THR A 79 -7.64 25.04 -4.34
CA THR A 79 -7.00 24.15 -3.34
C THR A 79 -5.68 24.71 -2.87
N LEU A 80 -4.85 25.22 -3.78
CA LEU A 80 -3.58 25.84 -3.44
C LEU A 80 -3.78 27.07 -2.54
N GLU A 81 -4.77 27.92 -2.83
CA GLU A 81 -5.08 29.08 -1.98
C GLU A 81 -5.53 28.66 -0.58
N LEU A 82 -6.45 27.70 -0.47
CA LEU A 82 -6.87 27.16 0.82
C LEU A 82 -5.71 26.56 1.63
N PHE A 83 -4.77 25.91 0.95
CA PHE A 83 -3.55 25.39 1.55
C PHE A 83 -2.64 26.51 2.04
N ILE A 84 -2.37 27.53 1.23
CA ILE A 84 -1.56 28.69 1.60
C ILE A 84 -2.18 29.41 2.81
N GLU A 85 -3.49 29.67 2.80
CA GLU A 85 -4.20 30.30 3.91
C GLU A 85 -4.02 29.52 5.23
N ALA A 86 -4.12 28.19 5.17
CA ALA A 86 -3.89 27.33 6.34
C ALA A 86 -2.43 27.39 6.82
N LEU A 87 -1.46 27.40 5.90
CA LEU A 87 -0.04 27.55 6.23
C LEU A 87 0.28 28.92 6.87
N GLU A 88 -0.28 30.00 6.34
CA GLU A 88 -0.13 31.35 6.89
C GLU A 88 -0.72 31.46 8.30
N ALA A 89 -1.85 30.79 8.54
CA ALA A 89 -2.47 30.66 9.85
C ALA A 89 -1.72 29.70 10.80
N LYS A 90 -0.67 29.02 10.31
CA LYS A 90 0.06 27.94 11.02
C LYS A 90 -0.85 26.79 11.45
N ASP A 91 -1.94 26.57 10.72
CA ASP A 91 -2.85 25.44 10.92
C ASP A 91 -2.37 24.26 10.06
N TYR A 92 -1.31 23.60 10.52
CA TYR A 92 -0.70 22.46 9.82
C TYR A 92 -1.63 21.24 9.77
N GLU A 93 -2.57 21.14 10.71
CA GLU A 93 -3.62 20.13 10.68
C GLU A 93 -4.54 20.35 9.48
N LEU A 94 -5.01 21.57 9.27
CA LEU A 94 -5.86 21.91 8.13
C LEU A 94 -5.08 21.87 6.81
N ALA A 95 -3.86 22.38 6.78
CA ALA A 95 -3.01 22.36 5.59
C ALA A 95 -2.77 20.93 5.08
N ALA A 96 -2.47 20.01 5.98
CA ALA A 96 -2.30 18.59 5.66
C ALA A 96 -3.55 17.94 5.06
N LYS A 97 -4.75 18.39 5.44
CA LYS A 97 -6.00 17.85 4.89
C LYS A 97 -6.21 18.19 3.42
N TYR A 98 -5.48 19.14 2.84
CA TYR A 98 -5.54 19.39 1.40
C TYR A 98 -4.71 18.40 0.58
N PHE A 99 -3.88 17.57 1.22
CA PHE A 99 -3.20 16.46 0.55
C PHE A 99 -4.14 15.25 0.37
N VAL A 100 -3.78 14.37 -0.56
CA VAL A 100 -4.37 13.03 -0.70
C VAL A 100 -4.28 12.26 0.62
N ILE A 101 -5.25 11.38 0.89
CA ILE A 101 -5.45 10.71 2.19
C ILE A 101 -4.16 10.06 2.70
N GLU A 102 -3.45 9.37 1.82
CA GLU A 102 -2.23 8.61 2.09
C GLU A 102 -1.05 9.50 2.50
N LYS A 103 -1.12 10.81 2.22
CA LYS A 103 -0.05 11.79 2.46
C LYS A 103 -0.34 12.72 3.62
N GLN A 104 -1.56 12.77 4.16
CA GLN A 104 -1.94 13.77 5.16
C GLN A 104 -1.08 13.68 6.43
N ASP A 105 -0.80 12.48 6.94
CA ASP A 105 0.02 12.33 8.15
C ASP A 105 1.47 12.77 7.93
N VAL A 106 2.05 12.42 6.76
CA VAL A 106 3.41 12.83 6.37
C VAL A 106 3.46 14.35 6.17
N ALA A 107 2.52 14.91 5.41
CA ALA A 107 2.42 16.34 5.18
C ALA A 107 2.30 17.12 6.49
N LYS A 108 1.44 16.67 7.42
CA LYS A 108 1.32 17.31 8.74
C LYS A 108 2.65 17.33 9.49
N SER A 109 3.36 16.21 9.52
CA SER A 109 4.66 16.09 10.17
C SER A 109 5.68 17.05 9.53
N ASP A 110 5.79 17.03 8.20
CA ASP A 110 6.74 17.84 7.45
C ASP A 110 6.46 19.35 7.61
N LEU A 111 5.19 19.74 7.51
CA LEU A 111 4.76 21.14 7.69
C LEU A 111 4.99 21.63 9.13
N THR A 112 4.78 20.76 10.12
CA THR A 112 5.08 21.09 11.52
C THR A 112 6.58 21.31 11.71
N ALA A 113 7.42 20.42 11.17
CA ALA A 113 8.88 20.55 11.23
C ALA A 113 9.39 21.81 10.50
N LEU A 114 8.79 22.16 9.35
CA LEU A 114 9.07 23.41 8.64
C LEU A 114 8.69 24.64 9.48
N GLY A 115 7.58 24.57 10.22
CA GLY A 115 7.15 25.59 11.16
C GLY A 115 8.15 25.80 12.30
N GLU A 116 8.60 24.73 12.94
CA GLU A 116 9.52 24.74 14.08
C GLU A 116 10.92 25.24 13.70
N THR A 117 11.40 24.89 12.51
CA THR A 117 12.70 25.34 11.98
C THR A 117 12.68 26.76 11.43
N GLY A 118 11.50 27.38 11.31
CA GLY A 118 11.31 28.71 10.70
C GLY A 118 11.36 28.72 9.17
N ASN A 119 11.59 27.55 8.55
CA ASN A 119 11.68 27.38 7.10
C ASN A 119 10.33 27.54 6.39
N ILE A 120 9.21 27.50 7.12
CA ILE A 120 7.88 27.75 6.57
C ILE A 120 7.78 29.12 5.87
N THR A 121 8.50 30.13 6.35
CA THR A 121 8.53 31.46 5.73
C THR A 121 9.18 31.42 4.34
N THR A 122 10.21 30.58 4.16
CA THR A 122 10.86 30.40 2.87
C THR A 122 9.94 29.67 1.90
N TYR A 123 9.23 28.65 2.38
CA TYR A 123 8.27 27.91 1.56
C TYR A 123 7.09 28.80 1.13
N LEU A 124 6.51 29.61 2.02
CA LEU A 124 5.48 30.58 1.66
C LEU A 124 5.94 31.60 0.60
N LYS A 125 7.22 32.02 0.62
CA LYS A 125 7.77 32.89 -0.43
C LYS A 125 7.84 32.22 -1.79
N ILE A 126 8.12 30.91 -1.82
CA ILE A 126 8.08 30.11 -3.05
C ILE A 126 6.64 30.04 -3.56
N LEU A 127 5.68 29.72 -2.69
CA LEU A 127 4.27 29.61 -3.07
C LEU A 127 3.65 30.94 -3.54
N ALA A 128 4.20 32.07 -3.09
CA ALA A 128 3.82 33.42 -3.52
C ALA A 128 4.52 33.90 -4.80
N SER A 129 5.41 33.10 -5.39
CA SER A 129 6.15 33.48 -6.60
C SER A 129 5.29 33.39 -7.86
N GLN A 130 5.86 33.77 -9.02
CA GLN A 130 5.17 33.60 -10.29
C GLN A 130 4.89 32.11 -10.50
N ARG A 131 3.66 31.78 -10.89
CA ARG A 131 3.23 30.39 -11.05
C ARG A 131 2.43 30.17 -12.32
N VAL A 132 2.55 28.98 -12.89
CA VAL A 132 1.85 28.56 -14.12
C VAL A 132 1.13 27.25 -13.83
N PHE A 133 -0.18 27.23 -14.07
CA PHE A 133 -1.00 26.04 -13.94
C PHE A 133 -1.10 25.30 -15.27
N SER A 134 -0.90 23.99 -15.22
CA SER A 134 -1.06 23.08 -16.34
C SER A 134 -1.99 21.95 -15.93
N ARG A 135 -2.93 21.58 -16.82
CA ARG A 135 -3.84 20.46 -16.60
C ARG A 135 -3.53 19.34 -17.59
N TYR A 136 -3.56 18.11 -17.11
CA TYR A 136 -3.34 16.93 -17.92
C TYR A 136 -4.57 16.66 -18.80
N GLU A 137 -4.37 15.91 -19.89
CA GLU A 137 -5.44 15.61 -20.87
C GLU A 137 -6.62 14.84 -20.25
N ASP A 138 -6.36 14.03 -19.22
CA ASP A 138 -7.40 13.29 -18.48
C ASP A 138 -8.33 14.19 -17.65
N GLY A 139 -7.91 15.43 -17.38
CA GLY A 139 -8.64 16.40 -16.55
C GLY A 139 -8.65 16.07 -15.05
N GLU A 140 -8.05 14.95 -14.65
CA GLU A 140 -7.99 14.44 -13.27
C GLU A 140 -6.68 14.80 -12.58
N LYS A 141 -5.66 15.20 -13.35
CA LYS A 141 -4.39 15.70 -12.82
C LYS A 141 -4.12 17.12 -13.26
N ALA A 142 -3.42 17.84 -12.40
CA ALA A 142 -2.91 19.17 -12.67
C ALA A 142 -1.56 19.34 -11.97
N GLU A 143 -0.80 20.30 -12.44
CA GLU A 143 0.44 20.72 -11.81
C GLU A 143 0.50 22.24 -11.81
N VAL A 144 1.24 22.78 -10.85
CA VAL A 144 1.60 24.18 -10.82
C VAL A 144 3.10 24.31 -10.66
N GLU A 145 3.72 25.00 -11.60
CA GLU A 145 5.14 25.28 -11.59
C GLU A 145 5.36 26.68 -11.03
N PHE A 146 6.30 26.82 -10.11
CA PHE A 146 6.70 28.10 -9.51
C PHE A 146 8.04 28.54 -10.07
N TYR A 147 8.16 29.83 -10.32
CA TYR A 147 9.30 30.47 -10.96
C TYR A 147 9.84 31.59 -10.09
N ASP A 148 11.16 31.78 -10.13
CA ASP A 148 11.80 32.96 -9.56
C ASP A 148 11.70 34.18 -10.51
N ALA A 149 12.21 35.33 -10.07
CA ALA A 149 12.20 36.56 -10.87
C ALA A 149 13.07 36.49 -12.14
N SER A 150 13.96 35.50 -12.26
CA SER A 150 14.76 35.25 -13.47
C SER A 150 14.04 34.38 -14.50
N GLY A 151 12.90 33.80 -14.13
CA GLY A 151 12.16 32.82 -14.93
C GLY A 151 12.69 31.40 -14.79
N SER A 152 13.51 31.10 -13.77
CA SER A 152 13.94 29.74 -13.46
C SER A 152 12.89 29.04 -12.61
N GLN A 153 12.54 27.80 -12.94
CA GLN A 153 11.64 26.99 -12.13
C GLN A 153 12.31 26.65 -10.80
N ILE A 154 11.61 26.90 -9.69
CA ILE A 154 12.10 26.70 -8.33
C ILE A 154 11.30 25.66 -7.55
N HIS A 155 10.08 25.34 -7.97
CA HIS A 155 9.21 24.38 -7.30
C HIS A 155 8.09 23.89 -8.23
N ILE A 156 7.49 22.76 -7.88
CA ILE A 156 6.32 22.20 -8.55
C ILE A 156 5.43 21.54 -7.50
N GLU A 157 4.11 21.68 -7.64
CA GLU A 157 3.13 20.92 -6.85
C GLU A 157 2.23 20.16 -7.82
N PHE A 158 1.97 18.90 -7.51
CA PHE A 158 1.05 18.06 -8.28
C PHE A 158 -0.30 17.97 -7.58
N PHE A 159 -1.36 17.88 -8.37
CA PHE A 159 -2.72 17.74 -7.88
C PHE A 159 -3.44 16.58 -8.52
N LEU A 160 -4.34 15.98 -7.74
CA LEU A 160 -5.23 14.91 -8.16
C LEU A 160 -6.67 15.26 -7.79
N LEU A 161 -7.59 15.03 -8.72
CA LEU A 161 -9.02 15.16 -8.48
C LEU A 161 -9.54 13.95 -7.70
N ASN A 162 -10.13 14.18 -6.53
CA ASN A 162 -10.84 13.13 -5.82
C ASN A 162 -12.07 12.70 -6.65
N PRO A 163 -12.15 11.43 -7.12
CA PRO A 163 -13.21 11.00 -8.02
C PRO A 163 -14.59 10.98 -7.36
N TYR A 164 -14.66 10.89 -6.03
CA TYR A 164 -15.91 10.80 -5.29
C TYR A 164 -16.49 12.16 -4.92
N THR A 165 -15.65 13.08 -4.45
CA THR A 165 -16.10 14.39 -3.95
C THR A 165 -15.86 15.53 -4.93
N GLN A 166 -15.14 15.27 -6.03
CA GLN A 166 -14.78 16.26 -7.05
C GLN A 166 -13.99 17.44 -6.46
N LYS A 167 -13.22 17.16 -5.40
CA LYS A 167 -12.31 18.10 -4.75
C LYS A 167 -10.88 17.84 -5.19
N TRP A 168 -10.16 18.90 -5.51
CA TRP A 168 -8.75 18.81 -5.84
C TRP A 168 -7.92 18.63 -4.57
N LYS A 169 -6.90 17.77 -4.66
CA LYS A 169 -5.98 17.40 -3.58
C LYS A 169 -4.55 17.59 -4.04
N ILE A 170 -3.66 17.99 -3.13
CA ILE A 170 -2.22 18.01 -3.38
C ILE A 170 -1.70 16.57 -3.29
N LEU A 171 -0.92 16.16 -4.28
CA LEU A 171 -0.34 14.82 -4.37
C LEU A 171 1.05 14.80 -3.74
N GLU A 172 1.91 15.74 -4.15
CA GLU A 172 3.30 15.94 -3.69
C GLU A 172 3.85 17.29 -4.13
#